data_AF-A0A9E0DVU2-F1
#
_entry.id   AF-A0A9E0DVU2-F1
#
_cell.length_a   1.000
_cell.length_b   1.000
_cell.length_c   1.000
_cell.angle_alpha   90.00
_cell.angle_beta   90.00
_cell.angle_gamma   90.00
#
_symmetry.space_group_name_H-M   'P 1'
#
loop_
_entity.id
_entity.type
_entity.pdbx_description
1 polymer ?
#
loop_
_entity_poly.entity_id
_entity_poly.type
_entity_poly.pdbx_seq_one_letter_code
_entity_poly.pdbx_strand_id
1 'polypeptide(L)'
;MKKQFAAIFAATAVLGVTTAFAANPFSDVTPDSWAYQSVSQLASTGIINGYPDGTFKGQNNITRYEMAQMVAKAMANQDRANAEQQAMINRLADEFASELNNLGVRVAALENKVGNVKVTGDMRLRYQGNENEGVLKENSKSLFDMRGRVQFNATVNENTDAVVRVTSGDMEFGDSTSNDIEVDRVYVTHRFGDSVAVTAGRYGQVIGGGLMYDDTFDGANVVIGNEKVSFEAAHGYMLEGTQDNKSEDTNISMTYLGLKGKVGEATTVGGFWLNGNKHLDDEAYGFNVDANFGKVWVGGEWLDMNDTDDASAWVAGIGYGDYNVSKAGTWDVKAQYFDQDKYAPIVSSTWNQFYDATNTRGEGYKGWMATVDYALQNNVGLSAYYGFSSEDQDGNDLGDFYRAEVNYKF
;
A
#
# COMPACT_ATOMS: atom_id res chain seq x y z
N MET A 1 -44.65 -16.65 26.54
CA MET A 1 -44.70 -15.26 26.03
C MET A 1 -43.29 -14.82 25.64
N LYS A 2 -43.17 -14.17 24.47
CA LYS A 2 -42.05 -13.31 24.00
C LYS A 2 -40.78 -13.98 23.42
N LYS A 3 -40.86 -14.41 22.15
CA LYS A 3 -39.72 -14.39 21.19
C LYS A 3 -40.15 -13.99 19.75
N GLN A 4 -41.28 -13.27 19.60
CA GLN A 4 -41.85 -12.91 18.28
C GLN A 4 -41.83 -11.41 17.97
N PHE A 5 -41.06 -10.59 18.70
CA PHE A 5 -41.14 -9.12 18.61
C PHE A 5 -39.89 -8.40 18.06
N ALA A 6 -38.84 -9.12 17.67
CA ALA A 6 -37.58 -8.47 17.27
C ALA A 6 -37.58 -7.92 15.83
N ALA A 7 -38.30 -8.55 14.90
CA ALA A 7 -38.23 -8.19 13.47
C ALA A 7 -38.92 -6.86 13.14
N ILE A 8 -39.97 -6.49 13.88
CA ILE A 8 -40.76 -5.28 13.57
C ILE A 8 -40.20 -4.04 14.27
N PHE A 9 -39.51 -4.19 15.41
CA PHE A 9 -38.88 -3.04 16.09
C PHE A 9 -37.64 -2.52 15.33
N ALA A 10 -36.87 -3.40 14.69
CA ALA A 10 -35.68 -2.99 13.93
C ALA A 10 -36.01 -2.11 12.71
N ALA A 11 -37.15 -2.33 12.05
CA ALA A 11 -37.59 -1.52 10.92
C ALA A 11 -38.40 -0.27 11.33
N THR A 12 -39.03 -0.27 12.51
CA THR A 12 -39.88 0.84 12.98
C THR A 12 -39.08 1.93 13.70
N ALA A 13 -37.90 1.61 14.27
CA ALA A 13 -37.02 2.59 14.92
C ALA A 13 -36.38 3.60 13.96
N VAL A 14 -36.53 3.40 12.65
CA VAL A 14 -35.87 4.16 11.60
C VAL A 14 -36.68 5.42 11.25
N LEU A 15 -38.01 5.45 11.30
CA LEU A 15 -38.80 6.46 10.58
C LEU A 15 -39.62 7.37 11.50
N GLY A 16 -38.93 8.14 12.36
CA GLY A 16 -39.56 9.20 13.14
C GLY A 16 -39.73 10.52 12.37
N VAL A 17 -40.70 10.64 11.46
CA VAL A 17 -41.31 11.95 11.09
C VAL A 17 -42.75 11.74 10.63
N THR A 18 -43.66 12.54 11.15
CA THR A 18 -45.10 12.53 10.85
C THR A 18 -45.43 13.17 9.49
N THR A 19 -46.48 12.62 8.86
CA THR A 19 -47.33 13.17 7.77
C THR A 19 -46.96 12.95 6.31
N ALA A 20 -47.45 11.84 5.75
CA ALA A 20 -48.47 11.79 4.69
C ALA A 20 -49.00 10.34 4.64
N PHE A 21 -50.32 10.12 4.74
CA PHE A 21 -50.89 8.77 4.66
C PHE A 21 -50.72 8.23 3.23
N ALA A 22 -49.61 7.56 2.96
CA ALA A 22 -49.50 6.68 1.81
C ALA A 22 -50.59 5.60 1.93
N ALA A 23 -51.41 5.44 0.90
CA ALA A 23 -52.43 4.41 0.88
C ALA A 23 -51.74 3.04 1.00
N ASN A 24 -52.08 2.30 2.05
CA ASN A 24 -51.57 0.95 2.25
C ASN A 24 -52.12 0.02 1.14
N PRO A 25 -51.27 -0.65 0.36
CA PRO A 25 -51.74 -1.55 -0.69
C PRO A 25 -52.23 -2.91 -0.17
N PHE A 26 -52.06 -3.21 1.12
CA PHE A 26 -52.35 -4.54 1.68
C PHE A 26 -53.71 -4.63 2.37
N SER A 27 -54.53 -5.61 1.99
CA SER A 27 -55.90 -5.77 2.50
C SER A 27 -55.99 -6.26 3.95
N ASP A 28 -54.93 -6.88 4.48
CA ASP A 28 -54.86 -7.48 5.82
C ASP A 28 -54.19 -6.56 6.86
N VAL A 29 -53.85 -5.33 6.49
CA VAL A 29 -53.24 -4.34 7.38
C VAL A 29 -54.17 -3.13 7.50
N THR A 30 -55.06 -3.19 8.50
CA THR A 30 -56.08 -2.16 8.74
C THR A 30 -55.50 -0.90 9.38
N PRO A 31 -56.14 0.28 9.24
CA PRO A 31 -55.67 1.53 9.84
C PRO A 31 -55.47 1.48 11.36
N ASP A 32 -56.21 0.62 12.06
CA ASP A 32 -56.11 0.42 13.50
C ASP A 32 -54.94 -0.51 13.91
N SER A 33 -54.22 -1.08 12.94
CA SER A 33 -53.06 -1.93 13.19
C SER A 33 -51.87 -1.10 13.66
N TRP A 34 -51.23 -1.55 14.73
CA TRP A 34 -49.99 -0.97 15.23
C TRP A 34 -48.85 -0.93 14.20
N ALA A 35 -48.88 -1.82 13.20
CA ALA A 35 -47.89 -1.89 12.13
C ALA A 35 -48.28 -1.06 10.89
N TYR A 36 -49.46 -0.46 10.86
CA TYR A 36 -50.02 0.20 9.66
C TYR A 36 -49.07 1.26 9.09
N GLN A 37 -48.53 2.14 9.95
CA GLN A 37 -47.63 3.21 9.51
C GLN A 37 -46.31 2.65 8.93
N SER A 38 -45.65 1.74 9.65
CA SER A 38 -44.40 1.14 9.22
C SER A 38 -44.55 0.37 7.90
N VAL A 39 -45.61 -0.44 7.79
CA VAL A 39 -45.90 -1.24 6.60
C VAL A 39 -46.24 -0.34 5.41
N SER A 40 -47.07 0.68 5.61
CA SER A 40 -47.43 1.61 4.53
C SER A 40 -46.21 2.36 3.98
N GLN A 41 -45.29 2.74 4.86
CA GLN A 41 -44.07 3.45 4.47
C GLN A 41 -43.03 2.54 3.79
N LEU A 42 -42.85 1.31 4.29
CA LEU A 42 -41.98 0.34 3.63
C LEU A 42 -42.53 -0.08 2.27
N ALA A 43 -43.86 -0.11 2.11
CA ALA A 43 -44.50 -0.42 0.85
C ALA A 43 -44.34 0.72 -0.15
N SER A 44 -44.55 1.98 0.28
CA SER A 44 -44.41 3.15 -0.59
C SER A 44 -42.98 3.40 -1.07
N THR A 45 -41.99 2.95 -0.29
CA THR A 45 -40.57 2.97 -0.64
C THR A 45 -40.12 1.75 -1.44
N GLY A 46 -41.02 0.80 -1.73
CA GLY A 46 -40.73 -0.39 -2.51
C GLY A 46 -39.86 -1.44 -1.78
N ILE A 47 -39.66 -1.28 -0.47
CA ILE A 47 -38.89 -2.22 0.36
C ILE A 47 -39.69 -3.51 0.58
N ILE A 48 -41.01 -3.41 0.74
CA ILE A 48 -41.93 -4.55 0.84
C ILE A 48 -42.98 -4.50 -0.27
N ASN A 49 -43.27 -5.66 -0.89
CA ASN A 49 -44.23 -5.77 -1.98
C ASN A 49 -45.47 -6.63 -1.63
N GLY A 50 -45.47 -7.28 -0.47
CA GLY A 50 -46.52 -8.23 -0.08
C GLY A 50 -46.60 -9.46 -1.00
N TYR A 51 -47.73 -10.15 -0.93
CA TYR A 51 -48.03 -11.35 -1.70
C TYR A 51 -48.90 -11.01 -2.93
N PRO A 52 -48.91 -11.86 -3.98
CA PRO A 52 -49.73 -11.64 -5.18
C PRO A 52 -51.24 -11.54 -4.93
N ASP A 53 -51.71 -12.04 -3.78
CA ASP A 53 -53.10 -11.96 -3.33
C ASP A 53 -53.46 -10.59 -2.70
N GLY A 54 -52.51 -9.63 -2.66
CA GLY A 54 -52.73 -8.30 -2.10
C GLY A 54 -52.60 -8.23 -0.58
N THR A 55 -51.97 -9.21 0.07
CA THR A 55 -51.78 -9.24 1.53
C THR A 55 -50.31 -9.04 1.93
N PHE A 56 -50.06 -8.61 3.17
CA PHE A 56 -48.74 -8.50 3.78
C PHE A 56 -48.35 -9.75 4.58
N LYS A 57 -49.33 -10.42 5.21
CA LYS A 57 -49.20 -11.58 6.10
C LYS A 57 -48.22 -11.34 7.26
N GLY A 58 -48.28 -10.17 7.90
CA GLY A 58 -47.33 -9.75 8.93
C GLY A 58 -47.28 -10.60 10.21
N GLN A 59 -48.22 -11.54 10.39
CA GLN A 59 -48.22 -12.50 11.51
C GLN A 59 -47.46 -13.80 11.19
N ASN A 60 -47.05 -13.99 9.94
CA ASN A 60 -46.29 -15.17 9.53
C ASN A 60 -44.80 -14.98 9.83
N ASN A 61 -44.11 -16.09 10.10
CA ASN A 61 -42.66 -16.08 10.17
C ASN A 61 -42.09 -15.83 8.77
N ILE A 62 -41.03 -15.02 8.70
CA ILE A 62 -40.23 -14.83 7.49
C ILE A 62 -38.94 -15.65 7.58
N THR A 63 -38.43 -16.06 6.43
CA THR A 63 -37.13 -16.72 6.29
C THR A 63 -36.00 -15.68 6.32
N ARG A 64 -34.78 -16.13 6.65
CA ARG A 64 -33.58 -15.28 6.56
C ARG A 64 -33.37 -14.71 5.16
N TYR A 65 -33.73 -15.47 4.12
CA TYR A 65 -33.62 -15.03 2.73
C TYR A 65 -34.63 -13.93 2.38
N GLU A 66 -35.88 -14.04 2.83
CA GLU A 66 -36.88 -12.97 2.67
C GLU A 66 -36.47 -11.69 3.41
N MET A 67 -35.85 -11.82 4.58
CA MET A 67 -35.27 -10.67 5.30
C MET A 67 -34.12 -10.04 4.51
N ALA A 68 -33.20 -10.85 3.98
CA ALA A 68 -32.09 -10.36 3.14
C ALA A 68 -32.59 -9.63 1.88
N GLN A 69 -33.69 -10.07 1.27
CA GLN A 69 -34.31 -9.36 0.14
C GLN A 69 -34.86 -7.98 0.56
N MET A 70 -35.42 -7.85 1.76
CA MET A 70 -35.86 -6.54 2.29
C MET A 70 -34.65 -5.64 2.56
N VAL A 71 -33.57 -6.19 3.13
CA VAL A 71 -32.31 -5.46 3.37
C VAL A 71 -31.69 -4.98 2.05
N ALA A 72 -31.61 -5.84 1.04
CA ALA A 72 -31.12 -5.50 -0.30
C ALA A 72 -31.88 -4.31 -0.92
N LYS A 73 -33.21 -4.31 -0.81
CA LYS A 73 -34.06 -3.23 -1.31
C LYS A 73 -33.94 -1.95 -0.48
N ALA A 74 -33.72 -2.07 0.83
CA ALA A 74 -33.44 -0.93 1.70
C ALA A 74 -32.08 -0.29 1.34
N MET A 75 -31.06 -1.11 1.07
CA MET A 75 -29.75 -0.64 0.56
C MET A 75 -29.88 0.08 -0.78
N ALA A 76 -30.70 -0.43 -1.71
CA ALA A 76 -30.96 0.23 -2.99
C ALA A 76 -31.66 1.60 -2.86
N ASN A 77 -32.26 1.90 -1.70
CA ASN A 77 -32.94 3.16 -1.41
C ASN A 77 -32.22 3.97 -0.31
N GLN A 78 -30.96 3.66 0.00
CA GLN A 78 -30.19 4.27 1.09
C GLN A 78 -30.02 5.78 0.96
N ASP A 79 -29.98 6.32 -0.26
CA ASP A 79 -29.86 7.75 -0.53
C ASP A 79 -31.06 8.58 -0.05
N ARG A 80 -32.20 7.92 0.20
CA ARG A 80 -33.42 8.53 0.75
C ARG A 80 -33.50 8.43 2.29
N ALA A 81 -32.52 7.78 2.92
CA ALA A 81 -32.49 7.55 4.35
C ALA A 81 -31.60 8.60 5.08
N ASN A 82 -31.97 8.97 6.30
CA ASN A 82 -31.16 9.84 7.16
C ASN A 82 -29.99 9.06 7.81
N ALA A 83 -29.06 9.76 8.48
CA ALA A 83 -27.84 9.15 9.02
C ALA A 83 -28.08 7.97 9.99
N GLU A 84 -29.09 8.05 10.86
CA GLU A 84 -29.42 6.98 11.81
C GLU A 84 -30.01 5.75 11.11
N GLN A 85 -30.83 6.00 10.09
CA GLN A 85 -31.46 4.97 9.28
C GLN A 85 -30.44 4.22 8.43
N GLN A 86 -29.49 4.95 7.84
CA GLN A 86 -28.37 4.37 7.10
C GLN A 86 -27.52 3.48 7.99
N ALA A 87 -27.22 3.90 9.23
CA ALA A 87 -26.48 3.08 10.18
C ALA A 87 -27.21 1.77 10.53
N MET A 88 -28.54 1.80 10.62
CA MET A 88 -29.35 0.60 10.86
C MET A 88 -29.36 -0.35 9.65
N ILE A 89 -29.53 0.19 8.43
CA ILE A 89 -29.46 -0.59 7.19
C ILE A 89 -28.10 -1.27 7.05
N ASN A 90 -27.02 -0.57 7.39
CA ASN A 90 -25.66 -1.09 7.34
C ASN A 90 -25.47 -2.27 8.31
N ARG A 91 -25.89 -2.13 9.57
CA ARG A 91 -25.82 -3.24 10.55
C ARG A 91 -26.61 -4.47 10.10
N LEU A 92 -27.76 -4.26 9.46
CA LEU A 92 -28.57 -5.35 8.90
C LEU A 92 -27.88 -5.97 7.67
N ALA A 93 -27.24 -5.18 6.83
CA ALA A 93 -26.46 -5.70 5.71
C ALA A 93 -25.32 -6.61 6.18
N ASP A 94 -24.67 -6.28 7.31
CA ASP A 94 -23.63 -7.10 7.92
C ASP A 94 -24.18 -8.45 8.43
N GLU A 95 -25.29 -8.42 9.17
CA GLU A 95 -25.93 -9.63 9.73
C GLU A 95 -26.43 -10.61 8.65
N PHE A 96 -26.72 -10.11 7.45
CA PHE A 96 -27.23 -10.88 6.31
C PHE A 96 -26.24 -10.94 5.13
N ALA A 97 -24.95 -10.67 5.36
CA ALA A 97 -23.95 -10.58 4.29
C ALA A 97 -23.87 -11.85 3.43
N SER A 98 -24.00 -13.04 4.05
CA SER A 98 -23.97 -14.33 3.33
C SER A 98 -25.17 -14.49 2.40
N GLU A 99 -26.37 -14.11 2.86
CA GLU A 99 -27.59 -14.14 2.07
C GLU A 99 -27.60 -13.07 0.97
N LEU A 100 -27.05 -11.89 1.23
CA LEU A 100 -26.92 -10.81 0.25
C LEU A 100 -25.95 -11.16 -0.90
N ASN A 101 -24.84 -11.82 -0.58
CA ASN A 101 -23.90 -12.32 -1.59
C ASN A 101 -24.59 -13.34 -2.52
N ASN A 102 -25.37 -14.27 -1.95
CA ASN A 102 -26.15 -15.23 -2.72
C ASN A 102 -27.24 -14.58 -3.59
N LEU A 103 -27.70 -13.38 -3.24
CA LEU A 103 -28.64 -12.58 -4.01
C LEU A 103 -27.98 -11.75 -5.12
N GLY A 104 -26.65 -11.82 -5.28
CA GLY A 104 -25.90 -11.01 -6.25
C GLY A 104 -25.81 -9.53 -5.89
N VAL A 105 -26.16 -9.17 -4.66
CA VAL A 105 -26.06 -7.80 -4.14
C VAL A 105 -24.61 -7.58 -3.72
N ARG A 106 -23.85 -6.85 -4.54
CA ARG A 106 -22.47 -6.49 -4.19
C ARG A 106 -22.46 -5.54 -3.00
N VAL A 107 -22.06 -6.05 -1.83
CA VAL A 107 -21.83 -5.26 -0.60
C VAL A 107 -20.45 -4.57 -0.61
N ALA A 108 -19.91 -4.27 -1.80
CA ALA A 108 -18.59 -3.65 -1.97
C ALA A 108 -18.51 -2.24 -1.35
N ALA A 109 -19.65 -1.58 -1.14
CA ALA A 109 -19.72 -0.26 -0.51
C ALA A 109 -19.62 -0.30 1.03
N LEU A 110 -19.79 -1.47 1.68
CA LEU A 110 -19.63 -1.63 3.13
C LEU A 110 -18.28 -2.21 3.53
N GLU A 111 -17.59 -2.94 2.65
CA GLU A 111 -16.19 -3.34 2.91
C GLU A 111 -15.25 -2.13 3.10
N ASN A 112 -15.59 -0.97 2.50
CA ASN A 112 -14.87 0.29 2.71
C ASN A 112 -15.41 1.18 3.84
N LYS A 113 -16.49 0.77 4.55
CA LYS A 113 -17.11 1.57 5.63
C LYS A 113 -17.29 0.82 6.95
N VAL A 114 -17.12 -0.51 6.98
CA VAL A 114 -17.15 -1.33 8.19
C VAL A 114 -15.73 -1.78 8.49
N GLY A 115 -15.01 -0.85 9.08
CA GLY A 115 -13.59 -0.96 9.40
C GLY A 115 -12.89 0.30 8.94
N ASN A 116 -12.81 1.31 9.80
CA ASN A 116 -11.88 2.43 9.63
C ASN A 116 -10.42 1.95 9.60
N VAL A 117 -10.15 0.64 9.59
CA VAL A 117 -8.85 0.00 9.61
C VAL A 117 -8.87 -1.20 8.64
N LYS A 118 -8.01 -1.15 7.61
CA LYS A 118 -7.70 -2.26 6.71
C LYS A 118 -6.36 -2.87 7.09
N VAL A 119 -6.32 -4.18 7.30
CA VAL A 119 -5.07 -4.92 7.51
C VAL A 119 -4.57 -5.45 6.17
N THR A 120 -3.28 -5.24 5.90
CA THR A 120 -2.55 -5.78 4.76
C THR A 120 -1.23 -6.35 5.23
N GLY A 121 -0.54 -7.13 4.41
CA GLY A 121 0.80 -7.59 4.75
C GLY A 121 1.55 -8.22 3.60
N ASP A 122 2.78 -8.60 3.90
CA ASP A 122 3.59 -9.42 3.00
C ASP A 122 4.51 -10.36 3.77
N MET A 123 4.88 -11.45 3.11
CA MET A 123 5.95 -12.33 3.55
C MET A 123 6.95 -12.53 2.40
N ARG A 124 8.23 -12.57 2.74
CA ARG A 124 9.32 -12.85 1.80
C ARG A 124 10.14 -14.02 2.34
N LEU A 125 10.47 -14.95 1.46
CA LEU A 125 11.56 -15.91 1.63
C LEU A 125 12.64 -15.56 0.62
N ARG A 126 13.90 -15.42 1.04
CA ARG A 126 14.97 -14.92 0.18
C ARG A 126 16.26 -15.70 0.38
N TYR A 127 16.73 -16.34 -0.68
CA TYR A 127 18.06 -16.95 -0.75
C TYR A 127 19.00 -16.04 -1.55
N GLN A 128 20.16 -15.74 -0.98
CA GLN A 128 21.16 -14.85 -1.55
C GLN A 128 22.53 -15.52 -1.53
N GLY A 129 23.36 -15.21 -2.51
CA GLY A 129 24.76 -15.62 -2.49
C GLY A 129 25.67 -14.71 -3.29
N ASN A 130 26.95 -14.79 -2.96
CA ASN A 130 28.04 -14.08 -3.60
C ASN A 130 29.22 -15.05 -3.81
N GLU A 131 29.97 -14.86 -4.89
CA GLU A 131 31.17 -15.67 -5.15
C GLU A 131 32.24 -15.50 -4.07
N ASN A 132 32.33 -14.31 -3.48
CA ASN A 132 33.22 -13.96 -2.40
C ASN A 132 32.58 -14.21 -1.03
N GLU A 133 33.37 -14.75 -0.09
CA GLU A 133 32.96 -14.90 1.31
C GLU A 133 32.95 -13.55 2.02
N GLY A 134 32.04 -13.39 2.98
CA GLY A 134 32.03 -12.20 3.84
C GLY A 134 31.22 -11.02 3.30
N VAL A 135 30.81 -11.04 2.02
CA VAL A 135 30.01 -9.95 1.42
C VAL A 135 28.61 -9.86 2.05
N LEU A 136 27.94 -11.00 2.21
CA LEU A 136 26.59 -11.06 2.80
C LEU A 136 26.61 -11.29 4.32
N LYS A 137 27.53 -12.16 4.76
CA LYS A 137 27.68 -12.58 6.14
C LYS A 137 29.11 -13.03 6.35
N GLU A 138 29.69 -12.65 7.48
CA GLU A 138 31.05 -13.02 7.85
C GLU A 138 31.27 -14.53 7.69
N ASN A 139 32.33 -14.92 6.97
CA ASN A 139 32.69 -16.32 6.70
C ASN A 139 31.59 -17.16 6.00
N SER A 140 30.69 -16.52 5.24
CA SER A 140 29.68 -17.20 4.42
C SER A 140 29.61 -16.63 3.01
N LYS A 141 29.29 -17.49 2.04
CA LYS A 141 28.97 -17.13 0.65
C LYS A 141 27.48 -16.96 0.40
N SER A 142 26.63 -17.37 1.34
CA SER A 142 25.18 -17.36 1.14
C SER A 142 24.41 -17.08 2.41
N LEU A 143 23.21 -16.54 2.24
CA LEU A 143 22.28 -16.26 3.31
C LEU A 143 20.89 -16.72 2.88
N PHE A 144 20.18 -17.41 3.78
CA PHE A 144 18.77 -17.70 3.61
C PHE A 144 17.99 -16.99 4.72
N ASP A 145 17.19 -15.99 4.35
CA ASP A 145 16.40 -15.19 5.28
C ASP A 145 14.91 -15.20 4.94
N MET A 146 14.11 -14.80 5.93
CA MET A 146 12.68 -14.54 5.78
C MET A 146 12.29 -13.22 6.45
N ARG A 147 11.23 -12.60 5.93
CA ARG A 147 10.62 -11.41 6.53
C ARG A 147 9.10 -11.54 6.51
N GLY A 148 8.44 -11.18 7.59
CA GLY A 148 6.99 -10.98 7.66
C GLY A 148 6.65 -9.54 8.02
N ARG A 149 5.63 -8.97 7.39
CA ARG A 149 5.13 -7.62 7.69
C ARG A 149 3.61 -7.61 7.76
N VAL A 150 3.08 -6.87 8.73
CA VAL A 150 1.65 -6.60 8.89
C VAL A 150 1.44 -5.10 9.03
N GLN A 151 0.61 -4.53 8.17
CA GLN A 151 0.30 -3.10 8.11
C GLN A 151 -1.19 -2.88 8.38
N PHE A 152 -1.47 -1.99 9.33
CA PHE A 152 -2.79 -1.49 9.68
C PHE A 152 -2.95 -0.11 9.03
N ASN A 153 -3.92 0.01 8.13
CA ASN A 153 -4.21 1.22 7.38
C ASN A 153 -5.53 1.78 7.88
N ALA A 154 -5.49 2.88 8.63
CA ALA A 154 -6.66 3.47 9.23
C ALA A 154 -7.12 4.74 8.48
N THR A 155 -8.39 4.81 8.10
CA THR A 155 -9.01 6.05 7.62
C THR A 155 -9.65 6.76 8.80
N VAL A 156 -9.02 7.83 9.27
CA VAL A 156 -9.45 8.60 10.44
C VAL A 156 -10.66 9.47 10.08
N ASN A 157 -10.64 10.07 8.89
CA ASN A 157 -11.74 10.79 8.25
C ASN A 157 -11.48 10.88 6.73
N GLU A 158 -12.36 11.56 5.98
CA GLU A 158 -12.27 11.69 4.51
C GLU A 158 -10.94 12.26 3.99
N ASN A 159 -10.21 13.03 4.82
CA ASN A 159 -8.97 13.71 4.45
C ASN A 159 -7.75 13.19 5.20
N THR A 160 -7.89 12.21 6.09
CA THR A 160 -6.81 11.80 7.01
C THR A 160 -6.71 10.29 7.10
N ASP A 161 -5.52 9.78 6.81
CA ASP A 161 -5.15 8.39 7.05
C ASP A 161 -4.08 8.30 8.14
N ALA A 162 -4.07 7.19 8.87
CA ALA A 162 -3.02 6.81 9.79
C ALA A 162 -2.56 5.38 9.46
N VAL A 163 -1.26 5.11 9.53
CA VAL A 163 -0.68 3.81 9.20
C VAL A 163 0.25 3.36 10.31
N VAL A 164 0.16 2.08 10.67
CA VAL A 164 1.13 1.39 11.52
C VAL A 164 1.56 0.11 10.83
N ARG A 165 2.86 -0.14 10.69
CA ARG A 165 3.40 -1.42 10.19
C ARG A 165 4.36 -2.02 11.20
N VAL A 166 4.15 -3.31 11.45
CA VAL A 166 5.03 -4.16 12.23
C VAL A 166 5.78 -5.06 11.27
N THR A 167 7.09 -5.20 11.47
CA THR A 167 7.99 -6.06 10.68
C THR A 167 8.74 -7.00 11.61
N SER A 168 9.08 -8.19 11.12
CA SER A 168 10.00 -9.10 11.81
C SER A 168 11.48 -8.75 11.61
N GLY A 169 11.77 -7.72 10.79
CA GLY A 169 13.09 -7.60 10.17
C GLY A 169 13.41 -8.83 9.31
N ASP A 170 14.66 -8.90 8.86
CA ASP A 170 15.18 -10.06 8.14
C ASP A 170 15.68 -11.10 9.16
N MET A 171 15.01 -12.26 9.21
CA MET A 171 15.36 -13.37 10.11
C MET A 171 16.08 -14.47 9.33
N GLU A 172 17.30 -14.81 9.73
CA GLU A 172 18.05 -15.92 9.13
C GLU A 172 17.46 -17.28 9.51
N PHE A 173 17.36 -18.19 8.53
CA PHE A 173 16.87 -19.53 8.76
C PHE A 173 17.78 -20.32 9.71
N GLY A 174 17.21 -20.78 10.82
CA GLY A 174 17.94 -21.59 11.81
C GLY A 174 18.73 -20.76 12.82
N ASP A 175 18.72 -19.44 12.71
CA ASP A 175 19.28 -18.53 13.71
C ASP A 175 18.16 -18.06 14.65
N SER A 176 18.33 -18.30 15.96
CA SER A 176 17.38 -17.84 16.98
C SER A 176 17.83 -16.59 17.73
N THR A 177 18.99 -16.03 17.38
CA THR A 177 19.63 -14.94 18.12
C THR A 177 19.16 -13.56 17.69
N SER A 178 18.61 -13.42 16.48
CA SER A 178 18.01 -12.19 15.94
C SER A 178 16.52 -12.40 15.66
N ASN A 179 15.66 -11.94 16.58
CA ASN A 179 14.20 -12.11 16.50
C ASN A 179 13.48 -10.83 16.98
N ASP A 180 13.91 -9.68 16.47
CA ASP A 180 13.33 -8.40 16.85
C ASP A 180 12.07 -8.12 16.02
N ILE A 181 10.96 -7.88 16.71
CA ILE A 181 9.75 -7.35 16.10
C ILE A 181 9.82 -5.84 16.23
N GLU A 182 9.82 -5.17 15.09
CA GLU A 182 9.99 -3.72 15.01
C GLU A 182 8.76 -3.04 14.45
N VAL A 183 8.63 -1.75 14.74
CA VAL A 183 7.64 -0.87 14.11
C VAL A 183 8.38 0.06 13.16
N ASP A 184 8.35 -0.30 11.88
CA ASP A 184 9.06 0.40 10.81
C ASP A 184 8.19 1.44 10.09
N ARG A 185 6.88 1.50 10.39
CA ARG A 185 6.01 2.61 9.96
C ARG A 185 5.03 3.00 11.04
N VAL A 186 4.95 4.30 11.33
CA VAL A 186 3.96 4.95 12.19
C VAL A 186 3.79 6.38 11.70
N TYR A 187 2.79 6.64 10.87
CA TYR A 187 2.62 7.97 10.30
C TYR A 187 1.16 8.33 10.09
N VAL A 188 0.93 9.63 9.94
CA VAL A 188 -0.35 10.22 9.57
C VAL A 188 -0.16 11.01 8.29
N THR A 189 -1.09 10.88 7.36
CA THR A 189 -1.18 11.71 6.17
C THR A 189 -2.49 12.49 6.19
N HIS A 190 -2.42 13.82 6.12
CA HIS A 190 -3.57 14.71 6.00
C HIS A 190 -3.57 15.39 4.62
N ARG A 191 -4.74 15.43 3.98
CA ARG A 191 -4.96 16.07 2.67
C ARG A 191 -5.73 17.36 2.82
N PHE A 192 -5.12 18.46 2.38
CA PHE A 192 -5.73 19.78 2.34
C PHE A 192 -6.28 20.02 0.93
N GLY A 193 -7.53 19.61 0.72
CA GLY A 193 -8.14 19.56 -0.61
C GLY A 193 -7.45 18.55 -1.52
N ASP A 194 -7.52 18.79 -2.83
CA ASP A 194 -7.12 17.77 -3.83
C ASP A 194 -5.64 17.84 -4.22
N SER A 195 -4.89 18.85 -3.76
CA SER A 195 -3.56 19.16 -4.31
C SER A 195 -2.45 19.25 -3.28
N VAL A 196 -2.74 19.13 -2.00
CA VAL A 196 -1.73 19.21 -0.94
C VAL A 196 -1.92 18.05 0.02
N ALA A 197 -0.88 17.24 0.21
CA ALA A 197 -0.83 16.18 1.20
C ALA A 197 0.37 16.39 2.11
N VAL A 198 0.16 16.32 3.42
CA VAL A 198 1.22 16.39 4.44
C VAL A 198 1.28 15.05 5.14
N THR A 199 2.47 14.47 5.22
CA THR A 199 2.76 13.24 5.97
C THR A 199 3.72 13.55 7.11
N ALA A 200 3.46 13.04 8.30
CA ALA A 200 4.36 13.18 9.45
C ALA A 200 4.44 11.87 10.26
N GLY A 201 5.64 11.55 10.73
CA GLY A 201 5.95 10.36 11.51
C GLY A 201 7.05 9.53 10.88
N ARG A 202 6.99 8.21 11.09
CA ARG A 202 7.87 7.20 10.48
C ARG A 202 7.21 6.61 9.24
N TYR A 203 7.72 6.90 8.05
CA TYR A 203 7.15 6.45 6.77
C TYR A 203 8.26 6.02 5.80
N GLY A 204 7.92 5.52 4.61
CA GLY A 204 8.92 5.26 3.57
C GLY A 204 9.18 6.52 2.75
N GLN A 205 10.43 6.93 2.60
CA GLN A 205 10.84 8.05 1.75
C GLN A 205 11.66 7.55 0.57
N VAL A 206 11.33 8.03 -0.63
CA VAL A 206 12.12 7.81 -1.85
C VAL A 206 12.77 9.12 -2.26
N ILE A 207 14.06 9.10 -2.53
CA ILE A 207 14.80 10.23 -3.07
C ILE A 207 15.00 10.03 -4.57
N GLY A 208 14.51 10.98 -5.38
CA GLY A 208 14.60 10.89 -6.84
C GLY A 208 13.87 9.66 -7.40
N GLY A 209 14.62 8.79 -8.07
CA GLY A 209 14.18 7.50 -8.58
C GLY A 209 14.46 6.33 -7.64
N GLY A 210 15.04 6.58 -6.47
CA GLY A 210 15.36 5.59 -5.45
C GLY A 210 16.78 5.04 -5.52
N LEU A 211 17.67 5.61 -6.33
CA LEU A 211 19.08 5.19 -6.38
C LEU A 211 19.79 5.40 -5.04
N MET A 212 19.72 6.61 -4.46
CA MET A 212 20.34 6.94 -3.17
C MET A 212 19.60 6.28 -1.98
N TYR A 213 18.26 6.43 -1.95
CA TYR A 213 17.47 6.04 -0.78
C TYR A 213 16.00 5.74 -1.13
N ASP A 214 15.52 4.57 -0.71
CA ASP A 214 14.11 4.13 -0.69
C ASP A 214 13.89 3.26 0.55
N ASP A 215 13.76 3.90 1.71
CA ASP A 215 13.57 3.17 2.97
C ASP A 215 12.92 4.02 4.07
N THR A 216 12.96 3.50 5.30
CA THR A 216 12.29 4.02 6.48
C THR A 216 12.88 5.36 6.92
N PHE A 217 12.02 6.37 7.03
CA PHE A 217 12.38 7.74 7.31
C PHE A 217 11.51 8.32 8.44
N ASP A 218 12.14 8.98 9.39
CA ASP A 218 11.46 9.72 10.46
C ASP A 218 11.45 11.21 10.12
N GLY A 219 10.27 11.80 9.90
CA GLY A 219 10.21 13.24 9.63
C GLY A 219 8.85 13.76 9.21
N ALA A 220 8.89 14.82 8.41
CA ALA A 220 7.72 15.42 7.77
C ALA A 220 7.94 15.57 6.27
N ASN A 221 6.89 15.34 5.50
CA ASN A 221 6.87 15.42 4.05
C ASN A 221 5.63 16.20 3.61
N VAL A 222 5.77 17.04 2.59
CA VAL A 222 4.66 17.67 1.90
C VAL A 222 4.76 17.40 0.41
N VAL A 223 3.66 16.97 -0.18
CA VAL A 223 3.50 16.83 -1.62
C VAL A 223 2.47 17.84 -2.08
N ILE A 224 2.82 18.64 -3.08
CA ILE A 224 1.97 19.66 -3.70
C ILE A 224 1.87 19.37 -5.20
N GLY A 225 0.65 19.25 -5.71
CA GLY A 225 0.39 19.08 -7.14
C GLY A 225 -0.60 17.96 -7.43
N ASN A 226 -0.42 17.31 -8.57
CA ASN A 226 -1.29 16.24 -9.04
C ASN A 226 -0.48 15.17 -9.80
N GLU A 227 -1.17 14.23 -10.43
CA GLU A 227 -0.54 13.14 -11.18
C GLU A 227 0.30 13.57 -12.40
N LYS A 228 0.12 14.79 -12.92
CA LYS A 228 0.88 15.30 -14.07
C LYS A 228 2.16 15.99 -13.64
N VAL A 229 2.10 16.76 -12.56
CA VAL A 229 3.24 17.47 -11.99
C VAL A 229 3.05 17.53 -10.48
N SER A 230 4.07 17.11 -9.74
CA SER A 230 4.09 17.19 -8.28
C SER A 230 5.45 17.66 -7.78
N PHE A 231 5.42 18.61 -6.86
CA PHE A 231 6.54 19.02 -6.04
C PHE A 231 6.48 18.30 -4.69
N GLU A 232 7.63 17.93 -4.16
CA GLU A 232 7.78 17.25 -2.88
C GLU A 232 8.86 17.95 -2.07
N ALA A 233 8.59 18.16 -0.78
CA ALA A 233 9.60 18.60 0.17
C ALA A 233 9.54 17.73 1.43
N ALA A 234 10.69 17.26 1.89
CA ALA A 234 10.80 16.44 3.09
C ALA A 234 11.95 16.91 3.99
N HIS A 235 11.79 16.74 5.31
CA HIS A 235 12.85 16.99 6.27
C HIS A 235 12.76 15.96 7.41
N GLY A 236 13.90 15.40 7.80
CA GLY A 236 13.95 14.31 8.78
C GLY A 236 15.21 13.46 8.66
N TYR A 237 15.10 12.21 9.10
CA TYR A 237 16.21 11.28 9.31
C TYR A 237 16.03 9.98 8.55
N MET A 238 17.07 9.55 7.83
CA MET A 238 17.17 8.20 7.27
C MET A 238 17.45 7.19 8.39
N LEU A 239 16.72 6.07 8.45
CA LEU A 239 16.87 5.08 9.53
C LEU A 239 17.56 3.77 9.10
N GLU A 240 17.81 3.61 7.81
CA GLU A 240 18.38 2.39 7.22
C GLU A 240 19.64 2.74 6.42
N GLY A 241 20.57 1.77 6.30
CA GLY A 241 21.84 1.92 5.57
C GLY A 241 23.10 2.01 6.44
N THR A 242 24.08 2.80 5.99
CA THR A 242 25.54 2.69 6.22
C THR A 242 26.08 2.98 7.63
N GLN A 243 25.28 3.00 8.69
CA GLN A 243 25.77 3.33 10.02
C GLN A 243 25.39 2.33 11.11
N ASP A 244 26.41 1.80 11.78
CA ASP A 244 26.31 0.98 12.98
C ASP A 244 25.81 1.84 14.16
N ASN A 245 24.76 1.36 14.84
CA ASN A 245 24.06 2.04 15.95
C ASN A 245 23.11 3.18 15.56
N LYS A 246 22.18 2.89 14.64
CA LYS A 246 20.97 3.65 14.26
C LYS A 246 20.31 4.41 15.42
N SER A 247 20.83 5.59 15.72
CA SER A 247 20.34 6.50 16.76
C SER A 247 20.17 7.89 16.16
N GLU A 248 19.36 8.75 16.78
CA GLU A 248 19.17 10.12 16.28
C GLU A 248 20.51 10.87 16.12
N ASP A 249 21.49 10.58 16.98
CA ASP A 249 22.82 11.20 16.98
C ASP A 249 23.77 10.68 15.88
N THR A 250 23.34 9.69 15.10
CA THR A 250 24.15 9.07 14.03
C THR A 250 23.43 9.06 12.69
N ASN A 251 22.09 9.06 12.68
CA ASN A 251 21.31 9.03 11.46
C ASN A 251 21.55 10.26 10.58
N ILE A 252 21.64 10.04 9.27
CA ILE A 252 21.71 11.13 8.30
C ILE A 252 20.42 11.95 8.38
N SER A 253 20.56 13.23 8.74
CA SER A 253 19.45 14.18 8.69
C SER A 253 19.51 14.96 7.39
N MET A 254 18.37 15.19 6.74
CA MET A 254 18.33 15.84 5.43
C MET A 254 17.15 16.79 5.27
N THR A 255 17.31 17.72 4.33
CA THR A 255 16.22 18.44 3.67
C THR A 255 16.22 18.04 2.20
N TYR A 256 15.08 17.59 1.68
CA TYR A 256 14.90 17.15 0.31
C TYR A 256 13.88 18.02 -0.40
N LEU A 257 14.15 18.37 -1.66
CA LEU A 257 13.25 19.04 -2.59
C LEU A 257 13.25 18.28 -3.92
N GLY A 258 12.08 17.78 -4.32
CA GLY A 258 11.89 17.02 -5.55
C GLY A 258 10.83 17.65 -6.45
N LEU A 259 11.03 17.57 -7.75
CA LEU A 259 10.02 17.88 -8.75
C LEU A 259 9.93 16.72 -9.73
N LYS A 260 8.73 16.19 -9.94
CA LYS A 260 8.47 15.16 -10.96
C LYS A 260 7.27 15.52 -11.80
N GLY A 261 7.26 15.06 -13.04
CA GLY A 261 6.13 15.24 -13.94
C GLY A 261 6.09 14.29 -15.12
N LYS A 262 4.89 14.09 -15.64
CA LYS A 262 4.62 13.29 -16.83
C LYS A 262 4.97 14.07 -18.09
N VAL A 263 5.76 13.47 -18.97
CA VAL A 263 6.04 13.94 -20.34
C VAL A 263 5.33 12.98 -21.30
N GLY A 264 4.14 13.38 -21.76
CA GLY A 264 3.24 12.47 -22.48
C GLY A 264 2.58 11.45 -21.54
N GLU A 265 2.14 10.32 -22.10
CA GLU A 265 1.44 9.27 -21.33
C GLU A 265 2.38 8.19 -20.77
N ALA A 266 3.55 8.03 -21.39
CA ALA A 266 4.45 6.90 -21.15
C ALA A 266 5.65 7.24 -20.26
N THR A 267 5.97 8.51 -20.06
CA THR A 267 7.23 8.93 -19.45
C THR A 267 6.99 9.83 -18.25
N THR A 268 7.69 9.56 -17.16
CA THR A 268 7.85 10.46 -16.02
C THR A 268 9.31 10.86 -15.94
N VAL A 269 9.55 12.15 -15.73
CA VAL A 269 10.88 12.69 -15.46
C VAL A 269 10.87 13.40 -14.13
N GLY A 270 12.01 13.43 -13.45
CA GLY A 270 12.17 14.17 -12.22
C GLY A 270 13.56 14.72 -12.05
N GLY A 271 13.65 15.67 -11.14
CA GLY A 271 14.90 16.21 -10.63
C GLY A 271 14.75 16.52 -9.16
N PHE A 272 15.86 16.47 -8.45
CA PHE A 272 15.88 16.74 -7.02
C PHE A 272 17.15 17.45 -6.58
N TRP A 273 17.03 18.07 -5.41
CA TRP A 273 18.11 18.57 -4.60
C TRP A 273 17.90 18.11 -3.16
N LEU A 274 19.00 17.83 -2.47
CA LEU A 274 19.08 17.37 -1.11
C LEU A 274 20.20 18.12 -0.41
N ASN A 275 19.98 18.56 0.82
CA ASN A 275 21.02 18.97 1.76
C ASN A 275 21.04 18.01 2.94
N GLY A 276 22.13 17.28 3.11
CA GLY A 276 22.34 16.40 4.25
C GLY A 276 22.96 17.16 5.43
N ASN A 277 22.12 17.66 6.33
CA ASN A 277 22.51 18.58 7.39
C ASN A 277 23.43 17.98 8.47
N LYS A 278 23.37 16.66 8.70
CA LYS A 278 24.23 15.95 9.66
C LYS A 278 24.62 14.60 9.10
N HIS A 279 25.88 14.20 9.29
CA HIS A 279 26.44 12.87 8.93
C HIS A 279 26.47 12.56 7.42
N LEU A 280 26.04 13.50 6.59
CA LEU A 280 26.40 13.59 5.18
C LEU A 280 27.24 14.84 4.96
N ASP A 281 26.81 15.98 5.54
CA ASP A 281 27.51 17.27 5.55
C ASP A 281 27.83 17.82 4.15
N ASP A 282 26.93 17.55 3.20
CA ASP A 282 27.03 17.96 1.80
C ASP A 282 25.62 18.07 1.16
N GLU A 283 25.56 18.68 -0.01
CA GLU A 283 24.40 18.75 -0.88
C GLU A 283 24.51 17.76 -2.03
N ALA A 284 23.40 17.13 -2.40
CA ALA A 284 23.32 16.28 -3.58
C ALA A 284 22.20 16.75 -4.51
N TYR A 285 22.37 16.52 -5.81
CA TYR A 285 21.36 16.79 -6.81
C TYR A 285 21.33 15.64 -7.80
N GLY A 286 20.19 15.45 -8.47
CA GLY A 286 20.05 14.36 -9.40
C GLY A 286 18.82 14.47 -10.28
N PHE A 287 18.76 13.58 -11.27
CA PHE A 287 17.71 13.52 -12.27
C PHE A 287 17.38 12.07 -12.57
N ASN A 288 16.11 11.80 -12.81
CA ASN A 288 15.62 10.48 -13.13
C ASN A 288 14.62 10.49 -14.29
N VAL A 289 14.56 9.36 -14.98
CA VAL A 289 13.56 9.08 -16.02
C VAL A 289 13.01 7.68 -15.81
N ASP A 290 11.70 7.56 -15.91
CA ASP A 290 10.98 6.29 -15.96
C ASP A 290 10.02 6.31 -17.16
N ALA A 291 10.22 5.42 -18.11
CA ALA A 291 9.45 5.37 -19.34
C ALA A 291 8.94 3.96 -19.64
N ASN A 292 7.64 3.84 -19.89
CA ASN A 292 6.95 2.59 -20.20
C ASN A 292 6.23 2.70 -21.55
N PHE A 293 6.84 2.15 -22.60
CA PHE A 293 6.30 2.09 -23.96
C PHE A 293 5.67 0.72 -24.22
N GLY A 294 4.41 0.56 -23.80
CA GLY A 294 3.73 -0.72 -23.85
C GLY A 294 4.35 -1.71 -22.86
N LYS A 295 5.01 -2.75 -23.35
CA LYS A 295 5.76 -3.71 -22.52
C LYS A 295 7.24 -3.37 -22.37
N VAL A 296 7.73 -2.33 -23.04
CA VAL A 296 9.14 -1.95 -22.96
C VAL A 296 9.29 -0.89 -21.87
N TRP A 297 10.12 -1.19 -20.87
CA TRP A 297 10.54 -0.23 -19.86
C TRP A 297 11.94 0.29 -20.20
N VAL A 298 12.16 1.59 -20.04
CA VAL A 298 13.48 2.24 -20.06
C VAL A 298 13.50 3.23 -18.91
N GLY A 299 14.54 3.18 -18.10
CA GLY A 299 14.66 4.11 -16.99
C GLY A 299 16.09 4.25 -16.50
N GLY A 300 16.29 5.23 -15.64
CA GLY A 300 17.58 5.50 -15.05
C GLY A 300 17.56 6.72 -14.14
N GLU A 301 18.62 6.86 -13.38
CA GLU A 301 18.84 7.95 -12.45
C GLU A 301 20.32 8.25 -12.38
N TRP A 302 20.65 9.53 -12.26
CA TRP A 302 22.00 10.01 -11.97
C TRP A 302 21.91 11.00 -10.80
N LEU A 303 22.91 10.97 -9.93
CA LEU A 303 23.07 11.92 -8.84
C LEU A 303 24.55 12.22 -8.58
N ASP A 304 24.80 13.35 -7.92
CA ASP A 304 26.14 13.85 -7.59
C ASP A 304 26.10 14.65 -6.29
N MET A 305 27.17 14.59 -5.51
CA MET A 305 27.37 15.42 -4.32
C MET A 305 28.28 16.61 -4.66
N ASN A 306 27.90 17.81 -4.22
CA ASN A 306 28.52 19.07 -4.65
C ASN A 306 29.96 19.24 -4.16
N ASP A 307 30.22 18.95 -2.89
CA ASP A 307 31.49 19.27 -2.21
C ASP A 307 32.36 18.04 -1.93
N THR A 308 31.91 16.84 -2.30
CA THR A 308 32.62 15.57 -2.13
C THR A 308 33.15 15.06 -3.46
N ASP A 309 34.48 14.96 -3.58
CA ASP A 309 35.13 14.35 -4.75
C ASP A 309 34.76 12.86 -4.87
N ASP A 310 34.64 12.36 -6.10
CA ASP A 310 34.31 10.96 -6.42
C ASP A 310 33.01 10.47 -5.72
N ALA A 311 31.95 11.27 -5.80
CA ALA A 311 30.65 11.00 -5.16
C ALA A 311 29.45 11.05 -6.13
N SER A 312 29.69 10.77 -7.42
CA SER A 312 28.64 10.61 -8.42
C SER A 312 28.17 9.15 -8.50
N ALA A 313 26.91 8.93 -8.86
CA ALA A 313 26.41 7.61 -9.20
C ALA A 313 25.29 7.67 -10.23
N TRP A 314 25.20 6.62 -11.05
CA TRP A 314 24.06 6.41 -11.94
C TRP A 314 23.69 4.96 -12.14
N VAL A 315 22.44 4.80 -12.55
CA VAL A 315 21.86 3.55 -13.04
C VAL A 315 21.14 3.82 -14.35
N ALA A 316 21.25 2.91 -15.30
CA ALA A 316 20.39 2.87 -16.47
C ALA A 316 19.92 1.45 -16.73
N GLY A 317 18.69 1.31 -17.20
CA GLY A 317 18.09 0.00 -17.42
C GLY A 317 17.10 -0.03 -18.58
N ILE A 318 16.94 -1.24 -19.09
CA ILE A 318 15.91 -1.60 -20.06
C ILE A 318 15.21 -2.87 -19.61
N GLY A 319 13.91 -2.97 -19.88
CA GLY A 319 13.10 -4.10 -19.49
C GLY A 319 12.04 -4.43 -20.51
N TYR A 320 11.57 -5.67 -20.46
CA TYR A 320 10.44 -6.14 -21.23
C TYR A 320 9.49 -6.97 -20.37
N GLY A 321 8.22 -6.61 -20.37
CA GLY A 321 7.17 -7.34 -19.69
C GLY A 321 6.12 -6.43 -19.09
N ASP A 322 5.24 -7.03 -18.32
CA ASP A 322 4.09 -6.39 -17.67
C ASP A 322 3.80 -7.04 -16.31
N TYR A 323 4.87 -7.40 -15.60
CA TYR A 323 4.79 -8.07 -14.30
C TYR A 323 3.86 -7.31 -13.35
N ASN A 324 2.89 -8.05 -12.80
CA ASN A 324 1.99 -7.57 -11.79
C ASN A 324 1.66 -8.74 -10.87
N VAL A 325 2.23 -8.73 -9.67
CA VAL A 325 2.06 -9.82 -8.70
C VAL A 325 0.58 -10.15 -8.41
N SER A 326 -0.35 -9.20 -8.54
CA SER A 326 -1.79 -9.44 -8.35
C SER A 326 -2.47 -10.13 -9.54
N LYS A 327 -1.75 -10.40 -10.63
CA LYS A 327 -2.25 -11.06 -11.85
C LYS A 327 -1.35 -12.26 -12.18
N ALA A 328 -1.84 -13.47 -11.90
CA ALA A 328 -1.16 -14.71 -12.22
C ALA A 328 -0.73 -14.78 -13.70
N GLY A 329 0.47 -15.31 -13.95
CA GLY A 329 1.05 -15.51 -15.28
C GLY A 329 1.69 -14.27 -15.91
N THR A 330 1.66 -13.12 -15.24
CA THR A 330 2.41 -11.93 -15.68
C THR A 330 3.88 -12.03 -15.29
N TRP A 331 4.75 -11.41 -16.09
CA TRP A 331 6.20 -11.49 -15.92
C TRP A 331 6.90 -10.29 -16.53
N ASP A 332 8.14 -10.05 -16.10
CA ASP A 332 9.05 -9.13 -16.77
C ASP A 332 10.50 -9.63 -16.65
N VAL A 333 11.35 -9.06 -17.50
CA VAL A 333 12.80 -9.21 -17.43
C VAL A 333 13.43 -7.84 -17.57
N LYS A 334 14.51 -7.58 -16.84
CA LYS A 334 15.25 -6.31 -16.87
C LYS A 334 16.75 -6.56 -16.92
N ALA A 335 17.45 -5.66 -17.58
CA ALA A 335 18.90 -5.55 -17.54
C ALA A 335 19.24 -4.12 -17.15
N GLN A 336 20.16 -3.98 -16.20
CA GLN A 336 20.51 -2.71 -15.60
C GLN A 336 22.03 -2.63 -15.45
N TYR A 337 22.58 -1.44 -15.65
CA TYR A 337 23.97 -1.14 -15.38
C TYR A 337 24.05 -0.07 -14.30
N PHE A 338 24.97 -0.27 -13.37
CA PHE A 338 25.26 0.62 -12.26
C PHE A 338 26.70 1.09 -12.37
N ASP A 339 26.92 2.34 -12.00
CA ASP A 339 28.24 2.95 -11.87
C ASP A 339 28.17 3.94 -10.70
N GLN A 340 28.91 3.66 -9.65
CA GLN A 340 28.91 4.35 -8.37
C GLN A 340 30.35 4.68 -8.01
N ASP A 341 30.66 5.96 -7.89
CA ASP A 341 31.98 6.40 -7.45
C ASP A 341 32.25 6.01 -5.99
N LYS A 342 33.51 6.13 -5.58
CA LYS A 342 34.02 5.65 -4.28
C LYS A 342 33.24 6.17 -3.08
N TYR A 343 32.72 7.40 -3.16
CA TYR A 343 32.01 8.07 -2.07
C TYR A 343 30.57 8.40 -2.42
N ALA A 344 30.02 7.77 -3.47
CA ALA A 344 28.63 7.94 -3.84
C ALA A 344 27.68 7.60 -2.68
N PRO A 345 26.63 8.42 -2.43
CA PRO A 345 25.76 8.28 -1.27
C PRO A 345 24.67 7.22 -1.50
N ILE A 346 25.03 5.99 -1.87
CA ILE A 346 24.08 4.90 -2.08
C ILE A 346 23.81 4.21 -0.74
N VAL A 347 22.77 4.66 -0.03
CA VAL A 347 22.56 4.32 1.40
C VAL A 347 21.62 3.13 1.59
N SER A 348 20.45 3.14 0.93
CA SER A 348 19.50 2.02 0.91
C SER A 348 18.66 2.12 -0.36
N SER A 349 19.10 1.45 -1.41
CA SER A 349 18.57 1.66 -2.76
C SER A 349 17.28 0.86 -3.02
N THR A 350 16.39 1.42 -3.85
CA THR A 350 15.23 0.67 -4.38
C THR A 350 15.67 -0.49 -5.28
N TRP A 351 16.83 -0.32 -5.90
CA TRP A 351 17.45 -1.28 -6.78
C TRP A 351 18.14 -2.36 -5.93
N ASN A 352 17.94 -3.63 -6.27
CA ASN A 352 18.43 -4.76 -5.47
C ASN A 352 19.90 -5.12 -5.77
N GLN A 353 20.76 -4.14 -6.11
CA GLN A 353 22.21 -4.40 -6.17
C GLN A 353 22.75 -4.76 -4.79
N PHE A 354 23.81 -5.57 -4.75
CA PHE A 354 24.44 -5.99 -3.50
C PHE A 354 25.47 -5.00 -2.99
N TYR A 355 25.99 -4.14 -3.87
CA TYR A 355 27.07 -3.22 -3.56
C TYR A 355 26.55 -1.80 -3.45
N ASP A 356 26.76 -1.24 -2.27
CA ASP A 356 26.34 0.10 -1.88
C ASP A 356 27.33 0.68 -0.86
N ALA A 357 27.00 1.83 -0.27
CA ALA A 357 27.90 2.51 0.66
C ALA A 357 28.06 1.78 2.03
N THR A 358 27.38 0.65 2.26
CA THR A 358 27.59 -0.19 3.46
C THR A 358 28.80 -1.11 3.32
N ASN A 359 29.16 -1.50 2.09
CA ASN A 359 30.16 -2.55 1.84
C ASN A 359 31.18 -2.23 0.74
N THR A 360 30.97 -1.16 -0.05
CA THR A 360 31.91 -0.71 -1.10
C THR A 360 32.29 0.77 -0.97
N ARG A 361 31.93 1.42 0.14
CA ARG A 361 32.35 2.81 0.39
C ARG A 361 33.87 2.92 0.48
N GLY A 362 34.43 3.81 -0.32
CA GLY A 362 35.87 4.01 -0.51
C GLY A 362 36.44 3.27 -1.73
N GLU A 363 35.72 2.29 -2.28
CA GLU A 363 36.13 1.49 -3.44
C GLU A 363 35.23 1.75 -4.66
N GLY A 364 33.94 2.01 -4.42
CA GLY A 364 32.91 2.23 -5.44
C GLY A 364 32.46 0.91 -6.07
N TYR A 365 31.53 1.00 -7.02
CA TYR A 365 30.97 -0.17 -7.69
C TYR A 365 30.51 0.15 -9.11
N LYS A 366 30.85 -0.71 -10.06
CA LYS A 366 30.24 -0.76 -11.39
C LYS A 366 29.93 -2.19 -11.78
N GLY A 367 28.82 -2.40 -12.47
CA GLY A 367 28.41 -3.75 -12.85
C GLY A 367 27.02 -3.84 -13.44
N TRP A 368 26.70 -5.04 -13.95
CA TRP A 368 25.40 -5.34 -14.52
C TRP A 368 24.53 -6.13 -13.56
N MET A 369 23.22 -5.95 -13.64
CA MET A 369 22.23 -6.79 -12.98
C MET A 369 21.14 -7.19 -13.96
N ALA A 370 20.85 -8.49 -14.02
CA ALA A 370 19.68 -9.04 -14.69
C ALA A 370 18.62 -9.42 -13.65
N THR A 371 17.37 -9.09 -13.93
CA THR A 371 16.21 -9.40 -13.07
C THR A 371 15.15 -10.13 -13.88
N VAL A 372 14.51 -11.12 -13.26
CA VAL A 372 13.33 -11.79 -13.79
C VAL A 372 12.26 -11.85 -12.70
N ASP A 373 11.08 -11.35 -13.02
CA ASP A 373 9.91 -11.41 -12.15
C ASP A 373 8.81 -12.28 -12.77
N TYR A 374 8.14 -13.11 -11.96
CA TYR A 374 7.04 -13.98 -12.41
C TYR A 374 5.95 -14.11 -11.35
N ALA A 375 4.70 -13.82 -11.72
CA ALA A 375 3.54 -14.02 -10.85
C ALA A 375 3.04 -15.47 -10.95
N LEU A 376 3.46 -16.33 -10.01
CA LEU A 376 3.01 -17.74 -9.94
C LEU A 376 1.49 -17.85 -9.79
N GLN A 377 0.93 -17.04 -8.88
CA GLN A 377 -0.49 -16.92 -8.61
C GLN A 377 -0.81 -15.46 -8.25
N ASN A 378 -2.09 -15.15 -8.10
CA ASN A 378 -2.48 -13.83 -7.61
C ASN A 378 -1.87 -13.63 -6.22
N ASN A 379 -1.08 -12.56 -6.10
CA ASN A 379 -0.36 -12.14 -4.92
C ASN A 379 0.77 -13.09 -4.47
N VAL A 380 1.24 -13.98 -5.35
CA VAL A 380 2.41 -14.84 -5.13
C VAL A 380 3.39 -14.66 -6.27
N GLY A 381 4.52 -14.00 -6.00
CA GLY A 381 5.56 -13.67 -6.97
C GLY A 381 6.87 -14.40 -6.71
N LEU A 382 7.57 -14.74 -7.79
CA LEU A 382 8.98 -15.13 -7.78
C LEU A 382 9.80 -14.01 -8.40
N SER A 383 10.94 -13.72 -7.79
CA SER A 383 11.92 -12.80 -8.36
C SER A 383 13.30 -13.45 -8.30
N ALA A 384 14.05 -13.33 -9.38
CA ALA A 384 15.43 -13.80 -9.49
C ALA A 384 16.31 -12.65 -10.00
N TYR A 385 17.47 -12.49 -9.38
CA TYR A 385 18.44 -11.45 -9.68
C TYR A 385 19.81 -12.10 -9.87
N TYR A 386 20.56 -11.62 -10.84
CA TYR A 386 21.94 -12.01 -11.08
C TYR A 386 22.77 -10.77 -11.40
N GLY A 387 23.71 -10.45 -10.52
CA GLY A 387 24.71 -9.41 -10.73
C GLY A 387 25.98 -10.00 -11.29
N PHE A 388 26.54 -9.37 -12.33
CA PHE A 388 27.72 -9.87 -13.02
C PHE A 388 28.63 -8.77 -13.54
N SER A 389 29.90 -9.12 -13.73
CA SER A 389 30.94 -8.14 -14.07
C SER A 389 30.99 -7.03 -13.01
N SER A 390 30.89 -7.44 -11.75
CA SER A 390 30.92 -6.55 -10.59
C SER A 390 32.35 -6.18 -10.29
N GLU A 391 32.70 -4.91 -10.45
CA GLU A 391 34.03 -4.39 -10.19
C GLU A 391 33.96 -3.15 -9.30
N ASP A 392 35.02 -2.89 -8.54
CA ASP A 392 35.21 -1.58 -7.92
C ASP A 392 35.69 -0.54 -8.96
N GLN A 393 35.85 0.72 -8.53
CA GLN A 393 36.32 1.78 -9.45
C GLN A 393 37.79 1.61 -9.87
N ASP A 394 38.58 0.85 -9.12
CA ASP A 394 39.97 0.53 -9.44
C ASP A 394 40.09 -0.69 -10.40
N GLY A 395 38.98 -1.38 -10.69
CA GLY A 395 38.89 -2.55 -11.57
C GLY A 395 39.17 -3.89 -10.89
N ASN A 396 39.11 -3.95 -9.56
CA ASN A 396 39.17 -5.22 -8.84
C ASN A 396 37.81 -5.92 -8.89
N ASP A 397 37.84 -7.23 -9.06
CA ASP A 397 36.63 -8.06 -9.09
C ASP A 397 35.99 -8.16 -7.70
N LEU A 398 34.71 -7.78 -7.62
CA LEU A 398 33.89 -7.85 -6.40
C LEU A 398 33.12 -9.17 -6.29
N GLY A 399 33.13 -10.00 -7.34
CA GLY A 399 32.43 -11.27 -7.43
C GLY A 399 31.00 -11.14 -7.96
N ASP A 400 30.54 -12.16 -8.68
CA ASP A 400 29.15 -12.22 -9.11
C ASP A 400 28.22 -12.52 -7.92
N PHE A 401 26.98 -12.06 -8.00
CA PHE A 401 25.98 -12.30 -6.97
C PHE A 401 24.65 -12.79 -7.52
N TYR A 402 23.90 -13.49 -6.69
CA TYR A 402 22.58 -13.98 -7.04
C TYR A 402 21.60 -13.86 -5.88
N ARG A 403 20.34 -13.62 -6.22
CA ARG A 403 19.23 -13.60 -5.28
C ARG A 403 18.02 -14.27 -5.90
N ALA A 404 17.34 -15.09 -5.13
CA ALA A 404 16.05 -15.65 -5.48
C ALA A 404 15.09 -15.45 -4.31
N GLU A 405 13.88 -14.99 -4.59
CA GLU A 405 12.88 -14.75 -3.56
C GLU A 405 11.48 -15.17 -3.97
N VAL A 406 10.70 -15.55 -2.96
CA VAL A 406 9.27 -15.79 -3.05
C VAL A 406 8.57 -14.74 -2.20
N ASN A 407 7.69 -13.98 -2.83
CA ASN A 407 6.95 -12.88 -2.22
C ASN A 407 5.46 -13.22 -2.16
N TYR A 408 4.86 -13.14 -0.97
CA TYR A 408 3.43 -13.29 -0.73
C TYR A 408 2.86 -11.94 -0.31
N LYS A 409 1.74 -11.51 -0.90
CA LYS A 409 1.00 -10.30 -0.49
C LYS A 409 -0.42 -10.68 -0.07
N PHE A 410 -0.95 -10.03 0.97
CA PHE A 410 -2.31 -10.29 1.45
C PHE A 410 -2.99 -9.04 2.00
#